data_AF-A0A9D7EBN0-F1
#
_entry.id   AF-A0A9D7EBN0-F1
#
_cell.length_a   1.000
_cell.length_b   1.000
_cell.length_c   1.000
_cell.angle_alpha   90.00
_cell.angle_beta   90.00
_cell.angle_gamma   90.00
#
_symmetry.space_group_name_H-M   'P 1'
#
loop_
_entity.id
_entity.type
_entity.pdbx_description
1 polymer ?
#
loop_
_entity_poly.entity_id
_entity_poly.type
_entity_poly.pdbx_seq_one_letter_code
_entity_poly.pdbx_strand_id
1 'polypeptide(L)'
;MGTNTTLVNEPESVQRLLTEQPNRWEYLLASELLKVRMSDVNTRYREIKAQSTSAEKIERSLDDFLAWVVSSTQMFEPIVGRVETLLGVDVQRALGPPGVDADLSELRAVAERVKILCQELLSWEAEAIAIQPPVDFEGAVEILQGWPKVFLDTINEFVSKWEYGFSQPPNADGKLLSQSILSITLHLASVNFRR
;
A
#
# COMPACT_ATOMS: atom_id res chain seq x y z
N MET A 1 -15.27 29.11 7.58
CA MET A 1 -14.29 28.51 6.65
C MET A 1 -12.92 28.62 7.26
N GLY A 2 -12.47 27.59 7.98
CA GLY A 2 -11.08 27.50 8.43
C GLY A 2 -10.23 27.02 7.25
N THR A 3 -9.20 27.76 6.89
CA THR A 3 -8.23 27.35 5.87
C THR A 3 -7.49 26.11 6.37
N ASN A 4 -7.79 24.96 5.77
CA ASN A 4 -7.22 23.68 6.16
C ASN A 4 -5.74 23.63 5.75
N THR A 5 -4.87 24.15 6.62
CA THR A 5 -3.45 24.41 6.32
C THR A 5 -2.67 23.12 6.08
N THR A 6 -3.21 21.99 6.52
CA THR A 6 -2.58 20.66 6.49
C THR A 6 -2.41 20.08 5.09
N LEU A 7 -3.24 20.48 4.13
CA LEU A 7 -3.26 19.92 2.77
C LEU A 7 -2.84 20.93 1.70
N VAL A 8 -2.33 22.11 2.05
CA VAL A 8 -2.04 23.20 1.09
C VAL A 8 -0.99 22.82 0.03
N ASN A 9 -0.10 21.88 0.34
CA ASN A 9 0.95 21.41 -0.57
C ASN A 9 0.59 20.13 -1.33
N GLU A 10 -0.66 19.67 -1.24
CA GLU A 10 -1.13 18.49 -1.97
C GLU A 10 -1.37 18.82 -3.46
N PRO A 11 -1.30 17.82 -4.37
CA PRO A 11 -1.53 18.01 -5.79
C PRO A 11 -2.90 18.61 -6.12
N GLU A 12 -3.03 19.18 -7.32
CA GLU A 12 -4.26 19.82 -7.80
C GLU A 12 -5.50 18.91 -7.70
N SER A 13 -5.36 17.61 -7.95
CA SER A 13 -6.46 16.65 -7.82
C SER A 13 -7.03 16.59 -6.40
N VAL A 14 -6.19 16.70 -5.39
CA VAL A 14 -6.57 16.79 -3.97
C VAL A 14 -7.19 18.16 -3.66
N GLN A 15 -6.58 19.25 -4.13
CA GLN A 15 -7.12 20.61 -3.92
C GLN A 15 -8.53 20.77 -4.51
N ARG A 16 -8.76 20.15 -5.67
CA ARG A 16 -10.05 20.15 -6.34
C ARG A 16 -11.13 19.52 -5.47
N LEU A 17 -10.86 18.37 -4.85
CA LEU A 17 -11.81 17.70 -3.96
C LEU A 17 -12.12 18.53 -2.70
N LEU A 18 -11.13 19.23 -2.16
CA LEU A 18 -11.32 20.14 -1.02
C LEU A 18 -12.20 21.36 -1.37
N THR A 19 -12.15 21.80 -2.62
CA THR A 19 -12.87 22.99 -3.11
C THR A 19 -14.28 22.66 -3.57
N GLU A 20 -14.41 21.63 -4.41
CA GLU A 20 -15.70 21.25 -5.02
C GLU A 20 -16.60 20.51 -4.05
N GLN A 21 -16.01 19.76 -3.10
CA GLN A 21 -16.70 18.93 -2.12
C GLN A 21 -17.91 18.17 -2.71
N PRO A 22 -17.72 17.37 -3.77
CA PRO A 22 -18.80 16.57 -4.34
C PRO A 22 -19.42 15.61 -3.30
N ASN A 23 -20.53 14.98 -3.65
CA ASN A 23 -21.12 13.96 -2.78
C ASN A 23 -20.06 12.91 -2.39
N ARG A 24 -19.92 12.67 -1.07
CA ARG A 24 -18.94 11.73 -0.49
C ARG A 24 -17.48 12.13 -0.73
N TRP A 25 -17.19 13.43 -0.88
CA TRP A 25 -15.85 13.92 -1.16
C TRP A 25 -14.77 13.48 -0.17
N GLU A 26 -15.10 13.26 1.11
CA GLU A 26 -14.12 12.80 2.12
C GLU A 26 -13.59 11.40 1.80
N TYR A 27 -14.45 10.52 1.29
CA TYR A 27 -14.07 9.19 0.83
C TYR A 27 -13.23 9.27 -0.44
N LEU A 28 -13.60 10.15 -1.37
CA LEU A 28 -12.85 10.39 -2.60
C LEU A 28 -11.47 11.00 -2.29
N LEU A 29 -11.41 11.89 -1.30
CA LEU A 29 -10.18 12.51 -0.81
C LEU A 29 -9.25 11.47 -0.20
N ALA A 30 -9.77 10.57 0.64
CA ALA A 30 -8.98 9.47 1.20
C ALA A 30 -8.37 8.59 0.09
N SER A 31 -9.15 8.21 -0.93
CA SER A 31 -8.62 7.45 -2.07
C SER A 31 -7.61 8.24 -2.89
N GLU A 32 -7.84 9.53 -3.14
CA GLU A 32 -6.95 10.37 -3.94
C GLU A 32 -5.61 10.58 -3.21
N LEU A 33 -5.62 10.80 -1.89
CA LEU A 33 -4.41 10.86 -1.09
C LEU A 33 -3.61 9.56 -1.24
N LEU A 34 -4.22 8.40 -1.04
CA LEU A 34 -3.56 7.10 -1.20
C LEU A 34 -3.00 6.92 -2.62
N LYS A 35 -3.78 7.26 -3.65
CA LYS A 35 -3.40 7.17 -5.07
C LYS A 35 -2.15 7.98 -5.39
N VAL A 36 -2.10 9.22 -4.91
CA VAL A 36 -0.93 10.10 -5.06
C VAL A 36 0.32 9.43 -4.48
N ARG A 37 0.23 8.87 -3.27
CA ARG A 37 1.39 8.23 -2.61
C ARG A 37 1.80 6.95 -3.30
N MET A 38 0.83 6.15 -3.74
CA MET A 38 1.09 4.92 -4.44
C MET A 38 1.69 5.15 -5.83
N SER A 39 1.43 6.30 -6.48
CA SER A 39 2.06 6.65 -7.76
C SER A 39 3.60 6.70 -7.66
N ASP A 40 4.12 7.36 -6.62
CA ASP A 40 5.56 7.43 -6.35
C ASP A 40 6.14 6.03 -6.10
N VAL A 41 5.46 5.26 -5.24
CA VAL A 41 5.85 3.88 -4.87
C VAL A 41 5.89 2.98 -6.11
N ASN A 42 4.86 3.01 -6.94
CA ASN A 42 4.77 2.20 -8.16
C ASN A 42 5.86 2.58 -9.17
N THR A 43 6.21 3.87 -9.25
CA THR A 43 7.31 4.34 -10.09
C THR A 43 8.64 3.81 -9.57
N ARG A 44 8.88 3.91 -8.27
CA ARG A 44 10.10 3.40 -7.64
C ARG A 44 10.24 1.88 -7.78
N TYR A 45 9.14 1.13 -7.65
CA TYR A 45 9.14 -0.31 -7.90
C TYR A 45 9.61 -0.65 -9.32
N ARG A 46 9.07 0.05 -10.34
CA ARG A 46 9.47 -0.15 -11.74
C ARG A 46 10.95 0.14 -11.96
N GLU A 47 11.49 1.19 -11.34
CA GLU A 47 12.92 1.52 -11.39
C GLU A 47 13.78 0.39 -10.81
N ILE A 48 13.41 -0.12 -9.64
CA ILE A 48 14.11 -1.23 -8.98
C ILE A 48 14.14 -2.47 -9.89
N LYS A 49 13.00 -2.83 -10.51
CA LYS A 49 12.95 -3.96 -11.43
C LYS A 49 13.78 -3.72 -12.70
N ALA A 50 13.77 -2.50 -13.24
CA ALA A 50 14.57 -2.16 -14.42
C ALA A 50 16.09 -2.21 -14.16
N GLN A 51 16.52 -1.97 -12.92
CA GLN A 51 17.94 -2.00 -12.52
C GLN A 51 18.43 -3.40 -12.13
N SER A 52 17.57 -4.42 -12.14
CA SER A 52 17.89 -5.76 -11.63
C SER A 52 19.07 -6.45 -12.32
N THR A 53 19.32 -6.18 -13.59
CA THR A 53 20.46 -6.73 -14.34
C THR A 53 21.78 -6.00 -14.08
N SER A 54 21.72 -4.80 -13.52
CA SER A 54 22.87 -3.92 -13.29
C SER A 54 23.20 -3.72 -11.81
N ALA A 55 22.44 -4.37 -10.92
CA ALA A 55 22.67 -4.31 -9.49
C ALA A 55 23.99 -4.98 -9.12
N GLU A 56 24.77 -4.34 -8.25
CA GLU A 56 25.94 -4.95 -7.62
C GLU A 56 25.50 -6.20 -6.85
N LYS A 57 26.19 -7.32 -7.10
CA LYS A 57 25.86 -8.61 -6.51
C LYS A 57 26.50 -8.76 -5.14
N ILE A 58 25.68 -9.12 -4.15
CA ILE A 58 26.08 -9.34 -2.78
C ILE A 58 26.13 -10.85 -2.54
N GLU A 59 27.35 -11.38 -2.49
CA GLU A 59 27.57 -12.77 -2.08
C GLU A 59 27.32 -12.91 -0.57
N ARG A 60 26.67 -14.00 -0.17
CA ARG A 60 26.48 -14.37 1.23
C ARG A 60 26.96 -15.80 1.46
N SER A 61 27.50 -16.05 2.65
CA SER A 61 27.74 -17.42 3.11
C SER A 61 26.41 -18.18 3.20
N LEU A 62 26.44 -19.51 3.20
CA LEU A 62 25.22 -20.31 3.35
C LEU A 62 24.46 -19.95 4.65
N ASP A 63 25.17 -19.80 5.76
CA ASP A 63 24.56 -19.47 7.06
C ASP A 63 23.92 -18.07 7.03
N ASP A 64 24.61 -17.07 6.47
CA ASP A 64 24.08 -15.71 6.34
C ASP A 64 22.90 -15.64 5.38
N PHE A 65 22.92 -16.45 4.31
CA PHE A 65 21.83 -16.55 3.36
C PHE A 65 20.59 -17.18 4.00
N LEU A 66 20.74 -18.29 4.71
CA LEU A 66 19.63 -18.96 5.40
C LEU A 66 19.05 -18.07 6.50
N ALA A 67 19.89 -17.36 7.26
CA ALA A 67 19.45 -16.37 8.23
C ALA A 67 18.64 -15.24 7.56
N TRP A 68 19.10 -14.75 6.40
CA TRP A 68 18.38 -13.75 5.63
C TRP A 68 17.01 -14.26 5.15
N VAL A 69 16.92 -15.49 4.62
CA VAL A 69 15.65 -16.10 4.20
C VAL A 69 14.66 -16.17 5.37
N VAL A 70 15.11 -16.66 6.53
CA VAL A 70 14.26 -16.74 7.73
C VAL A 70 13.78 -15.35 8.15
N SER A 71 14.70 -14.38 8.25
CA SER A 71 14.34 -13.01 8.62
C SER A 71 13.38 -12.36 7.62
N SER A 72 13.54 -12.65 6.33
CA SER A 72 12.67 -12.15 5.27
C SER A 72 11.26 -12.66 5.45
N THR A 73 11.08 -13.96 5.66
CA THR A 73 9.74 -14.54 5.89
C THR A 73 9.06 -13.95 7.15
N GLN A 74 9.82 -13.71 8.21
CA GLN A 74 9.32 -13.11 9.46
C GLN A 74 8.97 -11.63 9.32
N MET A 75 9.55 -10.92 8.34
CA MET A 75 9.27 -9.51 8.10
C MET A 75 7.85 -9.29 7.52
N PHE A 76 7.34 -10.23 6.71
CA PHE A 76 6.10 -10.00 5.98
C PHE A 76 4.82 -10.14 6.84
N GLU A 77 4.83 -11.00 7.85
CA GLU A 77 3.69 -11.16 8.77
C GLU A 77 3.28 -9.83 9.46
N PRO A 78 4.19 -9.08 10.12
CA PRO A 78 3.82 -7.80 10.72
C PRO A 78 3.46 -6.73 9.69
N ILE A 79 3.98 -6.82 8.46
CA ILE A 79 3.61 -5.91 7.37
C ILE A 79 2.14 -6.09 6.98
N VAL A 80 1.68 -7.34 6.84
CA VAL A 80 0.25 -7.64 6.57
C VAL A 80 -0.64 -6.99 7.65
N GLY A 81 -0.33 -7.22 8.93
CA GLY A 81 -1.11 -6.65 10.04
C GLY A 81 -1.12 -5.12 10.05
N ARG A 82 -0.01 -4.47 9.67
CA ARG A 82 0.07 -3.01 9.51
C ARG A 82 -0.79 -2.51 8.35
N VAL A 83 -0.79 -3.19 7.20
CA VAL A 83 -1.67 -2.82 6.06
C VAL A 83 -3.13 -2.92 6.47
N GLU A 84 -3.54 -4.01 7.12
CA GLU A 84 -4.91 -4.20 7.57
C GLU A 84 -5.34 -3.13 8.58
N THR A 85 -4.47 -2.79 9.52
CA THR A 85 -4.74 -1.74 10.50
C THR A 85 -4.87 -0.38 9.82
N LEU A 86 -3.95 -0.03 8.91
CA LEU A 86 -3.97 1.27 8.24
C LEU A 86 -5.23 1.43 7.38
N LEU A 87 -5.52 0.45 6.52
CA LEU A 87 -6.62 0.55 5.56
C LEU A 87 -8.00 0.24 6.16
N GLY A 88 -8.06 -0.70 7.10
CA GLY A 88 -9.31 -1.18 7.69
C GLY A 88 -9.77 -0.39 8.92
N VAL A 89 -8.82 0.08 9.74
CA VAL A 89 -9.13 0.74 11.02
C VAL A 89 -8.82 2.23 10.96
N ASP A 90 -7.59 2.61 10.60
CA ASP A 90 -7.16 4.00 10.70
C ASP A 90 -7.82 4.91 9.66
N VAL A 91 -8.01 4.46 8.41
CA VAL A 91 -8.80 5.21 7.41
C VAL A 91 -10.22 5.46 7.92
N GLN A 92 -10.88 4.44 8.46
CA GLN A 92 -12.26 4.57 8.98
C GLN A 92 -12.32 5.52 10.17
N ARG A 93 -11.35 5.43 11.08
CA ARG A 93 -11.23 6.34 12.22
C ARG A 93 -11.04 7.79 11.76
N ALA A 94 -10.22 8.02 10.75
CA ALA A 94 -9.95 9.34 10.20
C ALA A 94 -11.15 9.95 9.48
N LEU A 95 -11.98 9.13 8.81
CA LEU A 95 -13.22 9.57 8.18
C LEU A 95 -14.29 9.98 9.19
N GLY A 96 -14.27 9.40 10.39
CA GLY A 96 -15.25 9.66 11.42
C GLY A 96 -16.62 9.04 11.15
N PRO A 97 -17.56 9.16 12.11
CA PRO A 97 -18.93 8.67 11.94
C PRO A 97 -19.71 9.44 10.84
N PRO A 98 -20.78 8.85 10.26
CA PRO A 98 -21.63 9.55 9.32
C PRO A 98 -22.17 10.87 9.87
N GLY A 99 -21.96 11.96 9.13
CA GLY A 99 -22.40 13.30 9.51
C GLY A 99 -21.42 14.05 10.44
N VAL A 100 -20.25 13.46 10.73
CA VAL A 100 -19.13 14.12 11.38
C VAL A 100 -18.04 14.35 10.34
N ASP A 101 -17.49 15.56 10.28
CA ASP A 101 -16.41 15.90 9.35
C ASP A 101 -15.17 15.03 9.60
N ALA A 102 -14.53 14.60 8.51
CA ALA A 102 -13.31 13.82 8.55
C ALA A 102 -12.13 14.63 9.12
N ASP A 103 -11.26 13.94 9.87
CA ASP A 103 -9.96 14.47 10.28
C ASP A 103 -8.98 14.41 9.10
N LEU A 104 -8.88 15.54 8.38
CA LEU A 104 -8.03 15.64 7.20
C LEU A 104 -6.54 15.47 7.52
N SER A 105 -6.12 15.82 8.74
CA SER A 105 -4.74 15.62 9.18
C SER A 105 -4.44 14.14 9.36
N GLU A 106 -5.36 13.42 10.01
CA GLU A 106 -5.22 11.98 10.18
C GLU A 106 -5.31 11.23 8.86
N LEU A 107 -6.21 11.61 7.94
CA LEU A 107 -6.29 11.01 6.60
C LEU A 107 -4.97 11.11 5.84
N ARG A 108 -4.36 12.31 5.87
CA ARG A 108 -3.03 12.52 5.28
C ARG A 108 -1.98 11.65 5.96
N ALA A 109 -1.98 11.61 7.29
CA ALA A 109 -1.03 10.81 8.06
C ALA A 109 -1.17 9.31 7.79
N VAL A 110 -2.38 8.80 7.57
CA VAL A 110 -2.61 7.41 7.15
C VAL A 110 -2.00 7.17 5.76
N ALA A 111 -2.26 8.05 4.80
CA ALA A 111 -1.71 7.91 3.45
C ALA A 111 -0.17 7.94 3.43
N GLU A 112 0.45 8.80 4.26
CA GLU A 112 1.92 8.81 4.42
C GLU A 112 2.44 7.54 5.09
N ARG A 113 1.74 7.01 6.11
CA ARG A 113 2.14 5.73 6.74
C ARG A 113 2.07 4.56 5.76
N VAL A 114 1.08 4.54 4.87
CA VAL A 114 1.01 3.56 3.76
C VAL A 114 2.21 3.72 2.83
N LYS A 115 2.56 4.96 2.43
CA LYS A 115 3.75 5.23 1.62
C LYS A 115 5.02 4.67 2.25
N ILE A 116 5.25 4.98 3.53
CA ILE A 116 6.43 4.55 4.29
C ILE A 116 6.50 3.02 4.35
N LEU A 117 5.41 2.35 4.66
CA LEU A 117 5.34 0.88 4.69
C LEU A 117 5.70 0.28 3.32
N CYS A 118 5.18 0.86 2.23
CA CYS A 118 5.54 0.43 0.89
C CYS A 118 7.01 0.71 0.56
N GLN A 119 7.60 1.80 1.05
CA GLN A 119 9.01 2.09 0.86
C GLN A 119 9.91 1.08 1.60
N GLU A 120 9.54 0.65 2.81
CA GLU A 120 10.22 -0.44 3.53
C GLU A 120 10.25 -1.73 2.69
N LEU A 121 9.11 -2.09 2.09
CA LEU A 121 8.99 -3.24 1.18
C LEU A 121 9.87 -3.11 -0.07
N LEU A 122 9.97 -1.90 -0.64
CA LEU A 122 10.81 -1.64 -1.81
C LEU A 122 12.31 -1.69 -1.50
N SER A 123 12.71 -1.21 -0.32
CA SER A 123 14.08 -1.36 0.16
C SER A 123 14.46 -2.84 0.28
N TRP A 124 13.54 -3.67 0.80
CA TRP A 124 13.75 -5.12 0.87
C TRP A 124 13.82 -5.76 -0.53
N GLU A 125 12.96 -5.39 -1.49
CA GLU A 125 13.03 -5.91 -2.88
C GLU A 125 14.39 -5.60 -3.52
N ALA A 126 14.91 -4.38 -3.31
CA ALA A 126 16.20 -3.98 -3.83
C ALA A 126 17.34 -4.83 -3.25
N GLU A 127 17.29 -5.13 -1.95
CA GLU A 127 18.24 -6.06 -1.31
C GLU A 127 18.10 -7.48 -1.90
N ALA A 128 16.88 -8.00 -2.02
CA ALA A 128 16.60 -9.33 -2.56
C ALA A 128 17.09 -9.51 -4.01
N ILE A 129 17.06 -8.45 -4.82
CA ILE A 129 17.59 -8.44 -6.20
C ILE A 129 19.13 -8.46 -6.23
N ALA A 130 19.76 -7.83 -5.24
CA ALA A 130 21.21 -7.74 -5.13
C ALA A 130 21.84 -9.03 -4.60
N ILE A 131 21.10 -9.84 -3.82
CA ILE A 131 21.63 -11.08 -3.26
C ILE A 131 21.97 -12.08 -4.35
N GLN A 132 23.20 -12.61 -4.28
CA GLN A 132 23.63 -13.78 -5.02
C GLN A 132 23.50 -15.01 -4.11
N PRO A 133 22.49 -15.87 -4.32
CA PRO A 133 22.31 -17.06 -3.48
C PRO A 133 23.42 -18.10 -3.75
N PRO A 134 23.68 -18.99 -2.78
CA PRO A 134 24.43 -20.22 -3.05
C PRO A 134 23.74 -21.03 -4.16
N VAL A 135 24.53 -21.74 -4.99
CA VAL A 135 24.05 -22.44 -6.21
C VAL A 135 22.85 -23.35 -5.93
N ASP A 136 22.85 -24.07 -4.81
CA ASP A 136 21.78 -25.00 -4.45
C ASP A 136 20.47 -24.30 -4.01
N PHE A 137 20.48 -22.97 -3.91
CA PHE A 137 19.40 -22.14 -3.35
C PHE A 137 18.93 -21.01 -4.27
N GLU A 138 19.31 -21.02 -5.55
CA GLU A 138 18.87 -20.01 -6.53
C GLU A 138 17.33 -19.84 -6.54
N GLY A 139 16.59 -20.94 -6.51
CA GLY A 139 15.12 -20.93 -6.49
C GLY A 139 14.51 -20.28 -5.25
N ALA A 140 15.21 -20.25 -4.10
CA ALA A 140 14.68 -19.61 -2.89
C ALA A 140 14.57 -18.08 -3.05
N VAL A 141 15.56 -17.45 -3.70
CA VAL A 141 15.53 -16.02 -4.00
C VAL A 141 14.47 -15.70 -5.05
N GLU A 142 14.32 -16.54 -6.08
CA GLU A 142 13.29 -16.37 -7.10
C GLU A 142 11.87 -16.41 -6.52
N ILE A 143 11.63 -17.26 -5.52
CA ILE A 143 10.35 -17.34 -4.81
C ILE A 143 10.09 -16.06 -4.02
N LEU A 144 11.10 -15.55 -3.31
CA LEU A 144 10.99 -14.39 -2.43
C LEU A 144 10.87 -13.07 -3.22
N GLN A 145 11.57 -12.96 -4.35
CA GLN A 145 11.50 -11.78 -5.20
C GLN A 145 10.08 -11.51 -5.71
N GLY A 146 9.66 -10.25 -5.68
CA GLY A 146 8.34 -9.84 -6.14
C GLY A 146 7.22 -9.99 -5.11
N TRP A 147 7.48 -10.49 -3.89
CA TRP A 147 6.51 -10.44 -2.79
C TRP A 147 5.98 -9.02 -2.55
N PRO A 148 6.83 -7.96 -2.50
CA PRO A 148 6.36 -6.58 -2.42
C PRO A 148 5.33 -6.21 -3.47
N LYS A 149 5.43 -6.74 -4.69
CA LYS A 149 4.46 -6.48 -5.76
C LYS A 149 3.05 -6.85 -5.35
N VAL A 150 2.88 -7.96 -4.63
CA VAL A 150 1.55 -8.40 -4.20
C VAL A 150 0.93 -7.40 -3.24
N PHE A 151 1.71 -6.87 -2.30
CA PHE A 151 1.24 -5.82 -1.38
C PHE A 151 0.89 -4.55 -2.15
N LEU A 152 1.75 -4.12 -3.07
CA LEU A 152 1.50 -2.93 -3.89
C LEU A 152 0.23 -3.09 -4.72
N ASP A 153 0.07 -4.22 -5.42
CA ASP A 153 -1.12 -4.53 -6.22
C ASP A 153 -2.38 -4.53 -5.36
N THR A 154 -2.32 -5.12 -4.16
CA THR A 154 -3.45 -5.17 -3.22
C THR A 154 -3.89 -3.76 -2.81
N ILE A 155 -2.93 -2.89 -2.47
CA ILE A 155 -3.23 -1.51 -2.08
C ILE A 155 -3.77 -0.71 -3.29
N ASN A 156 -3.17 -0.88 -4.46
CA ASN A 156 -3.65 -0.24 -5.70
C ASN A 156 -5.08 -0.69 -6.05
N GLU A 157 -5.37 -1.98 -5.92
CA GLU A 157 -6.70 -2.54 -6.16
C GLU A 157 -7.71 -2.00 -5.13
N PHE A 158 -7.32 -1.92 -3.85
CA PHE A 158 -8.15 -1.30 -2.82
C PHE A 158 -8.50 0.15 -3.17
N VAL A 159 -7.50 0.98 -3.51
CA VAL A 159 -7.71 2.38 -3.90
C VAL A 159 -8.65 2.49 -5.10
N SER A 160 -8.44 1.64 -6.11
CA SER A 160 -9.28 1.62 -7.32
C SER A 160 -10.73 1.23 -7.04
N LYS A 161 -10.94 0.17 -6.24
CA LYS A 161 -12.28 -0.28 -5.83
C LYS A 161 -12.99 0.75 -4.96
N TRP A 162 -12.25 1.40 -4.08
CA TRP A 162 -12.76 2.46 -3.22
C TRP A 162 -13.21 3.67 -4.05
N GLU A 163 -12.34 4.20 -4.91
CA GLU A 163 -12.65 5.32 -5.81
C GLU A 163 -13.88 4.99 -6.69
N TYR A 164 -13.93 3.78 -7.26
CA TYR A 164 -15.08 3.33 -8.02
C TYR A 164 -16.37 3.28 -7.19
N GLY A 165 -16.36 2.66 -6.01
CA GLY A 165 -17.54 2.52 -5.17
C GLY A 165 -18.14 3.87 -4.73
N PHE A 166 -17.28 4.88 -4.52
CA PHE A 166 -17.72 6.20 -4.08
C PHE A 166 -18.01 7.20 -5.20
N SER A 167 -17.50 6.96 -6.41
CA SER A 167 -17.85 7.75 -7.60
C SER A 167 -19.19 7.35 -8.23
N GLN A 168 -19.69 6.14 -7.96
CA GLN A 168 -21.02 5.73 -8.42
C GLN A 168 -22.14 6.41 -7.61
N PRO A 169 -23.29 6.72 -8.23
CA PRO A 169 -24.47 7.18 -7.50
C PRO A 169 -24.86 6.14 -6.42
N PRO A 170 -25.48 6.56 -5.30
CA PRO A 170 -25.93 5.64 -4.27
C PRO A 170 -26.87 4.59 -4.87
N ASN A 171 -26.46 3.33 -4.91
CA ASN A 171 -27.42 2.23 -5.04
C ASN A 171 -28.26 2.20 -3.75
N ALA A 172 -29.53 1.79 -3.85
CA ALA A 172 -30.53 1.89 -2.78
C ALA A 172 -30.13 1.31 -1.40
N ASP A 173 -29.08 0.48 -1.32
CA ASP A 173 -28.73 -0.29 -0.13
C ASP A 173 -27.46 0.16 0.63
N GLY A 174 -26.74 1.21 0.19
CA GLY A 174 -25.66 1.85 0.98
C GLY A 174 -24.48 0.97 1.43
N LYS A 175 -24.31 -0.25 0.90
CA LYS A 175 -23.51 -1.35 1.46
C LYS A 175 -22.05 -1.47 0.96
N LEU A 176 -21.38 -0.36 0.64
CA LEU A 176 -20.11 -0.40 -0.13
C LEU A 176 -18.82 -0.56 0.70
N LEU A 177 -18.83 -0.23 1.99
CA LEU A 177 -17.61 -0.17 2.80
C LEU A 177 -17.16 -1.51 3.38
N SER A 178 -18.08 -2.33 3.87
CA SER A 178 -17.73 -3.58 4.56
C SER A 178 -17.24 -4.68 3.61
N GLN A 179 -17.73 -4.70 2.36
CA GLN A 179 -17.33 -5.71 1.38
C GLN A 179 -15.92 -5.50 0.84
N SER A 180 -15.48 -4.25 0.70
CA SER A 180 -14.17 -3.89 0.18
C SER A 180 -13.03 -4.22 1.16
N ILE A 181 -13.25 -3.99 2.47
CA ILE A 181 -12.29 -4.32 3.53
C ILE A 181 -12.14 -5.84 3.68
N LEU A 182 -13.25 -6.59 3.66
CA LEU A 182 -13.23 -8.06 3.68
C LEU A 182 -12.46 -8.66 2.49
N SER A 183 -12.52 -8.02 1.33
CA SER A 183 -11.79 -8.46 0.13
C SER A 183 -10.27 -8.33 0.27
N ILE A 184 -9.75 -7.36 1.02
CA ILE A 184 -8.30 -7.17 1.21
C ILE A 184 -7.73 -8.28 2.10
N THR A 185 -8.37 -8.51 3.26
CA THR A 185 -7.97 -9.56 4.20
C THR A 185 -8.04 -10.94 3.53
N LEU A 186 -9.08 -11.20 2.74
CA LEU A 186 -9.18 -12.43 1.95
C LEU A 186 -8.12 -12.53 0.84
N HIS A 187 -7.79 -11.43 0.17
CA HIS A 187 -6.76 -11.45 -0.89
C HIS A 187 -5.38 -11.71 -0.30
N LEU A 188 -4.97 -10.98 0.75
CA LEU A 188 -3.70 -11.18 1.46
C LEU A 188 -3.59 -12.59 2.07
N ALA A 189 -4.68 -13.11 2.64
CA ALA A 189 -4.72 -14.49 3.14
C ALA A 189 -4.64 -15.53 2.02
N SER A 190 -5.19 -15.26 0.83
CA SER A 190 -5.17 -16.18 -0.31
C SER A 190 -3.85 -16.21 -1.08
N VAL A 191 -3.11 -15.10 -1.08
CA VAL A 191 -1.76 -15.01 -1.67
C VAL A 191 -0.78 -15.86 -0.86
N ASN A 192 -0.93 -15.93 0.46
CA ASN A 192 -0.09 -16.76 1.34
C ASN A 192 -0.19 -18.28 1.07
N PHE A 193 -1.13 -18.75 0.24
CA PHE A 193 -1.37 -20.19 0.04
C PHE A 193 -1.48 -20.65 -1.42
N ARG A 194 -1.20 -19.78 -2.41
CA ARG A 194 -1.18 -20.18 -3.82
C ARG A 194 0.12 -19.77 -4.50
N ARG A 195 1.15 -20.61 -4.31
CA ARG A 195 2.11 -21.03 -5.34
C ARG A 195 2.93 -22.20 -4.83
#